data_AF-A0A817U4H0-F1
#
_entry.id   AF-A0A817U4H0-F1
#
_cell.length_a   1.000
_cell.length_b   1.000
_cell.length_c   1.000
_cell.angle_alpha   90.00
_cell.angle_beta   90.00
_cell.angle_gamma   90.00
#
_symmetry.space_group_name_H-M   'P 1'
#
loop_
_entity.id
_entity.type
_entity.pdbx_description
1 polymer ?
#
loop_
_entity_poly.entity_id
_entity_poly.type
_entity_poly.pdbx_seq_one_letter_code
_entity_poly.pdbx_strand_id
1 'polypeptide(L)'
;MVHSESNQAMYSKETAEEKLIESEKTSFWQRLRTRKQDKTLTEAVNIRNLFRYATFLELVYILLATIASVIFGIRLPFALIIFGDTVDSFNDRAAHLCSLNLSSLTEKFCPSNVTLTTINFYSTISLCNITESNFTFISYNLSDHTKHSVKMLLVIGCVNLISGYIRVLLLEITAERQTRTIRKMLFQSILSKDLFFFDTYKTGQLILHLTDDTHKIQDGIGNKFGSAIEMVTTLSVVLLLVIDL
;
A
#
# COMPACT_ATOMS: atom_id res chain seq x y z
N MET A 1 -52.64 -52.94 15.76
CA MET A 1 -52.76 -52.27 14.45
C MET A 1 -53.25 -50.83 14.58
N VAL A 2 -54.34 -50.55 15.31
CA VAL A 2 -54.84 -49.16 15.50
C VAL A 2 -53.87 -48.25 16.29
N HIS A 3 -53.14 -48.79 17.28
CA HIS A 3 -52.16 -48.01 18.05
C HIS A 3 -50.87 -47.62 17.29
N SER A 4 -50.54 -48.27 16.18
CA SER A 4 -49.35 -47.91 15.37
C SER A 4 -49.64 -46.78 14.39
N GLU A 5 -50.87 -46.71 13.87
CA GLU A 5 -51.31 -45.65 12.95
C GLU A 5 -51.46 -44.30 13.66
N SER A 6 -51.94 -44.29 14.92
CA SER A 6 -52.02 -43.06 15.73
C SER A 6 -50.64 -42.47 16.04
N ASN A 7 -49.64 -43.33 16.28
CA ASN A 7 -48.27 -42.90 16.56
C ASN A 7 -47.57 -42.39 15.28
N GLN A 8 -47.86 -42.99 14.12
CA GLN A 8 -47.38 -42.48 12.83
C GLN A 8 -48.00 -41.13 12.48
N ALA A 9 -49.30 -40.93 12.76
CA ALA A 9 -49.97 -39.65 12.55
C ALA A 9 -49.44 -38.56 13.48
N MET A 10 -49.19 -38.88 14.76
CA MET A 10 -48.59 -37.95 15.73
C MET A 10 -47.17 -37.55 15.32
N TYR A 11 -46.34 -38.52 14.92
CA TYR A 11 -44.99 -38.28 14.40
C TYR A 11 -45.01 -37.40 13.15
N SER A 12 -45.95 -37.63 12.23
CA SER A 12 -46.08 -36.83 11.00
C SER A 12 -46.45 -35.36 11.28
N LYS A 13 -47.22 -35.08 12.33
CA LYS A 13 -47.58 -33.71 12.73
C LYS A 13 -46.42 -32.95 13.35
N GLU A 14 -45.66 -33.60 14.23
CA GLU A 14 -44.47 -33.01 14.85
C GLU A 14 -43.41 -32.68 13.78
N THR A 15 -43.22 -33.60 12.83
CA THR A 15 -42.33 -33.36 11.67
C THR A 15 -42.83 -32.22 10.77
N ALA A 16 -44.15 -31.99 10.68
CA ALA A 16 -44.73 -30.90 9.90
C ALA A 16 -44.54 -29.54 10.60
N GLU A 17 -44.70 -29.49 11.92
CA GLU A 17 -44.45 -28.29 12.73
C GLU A 17 -42.97 -27.89 12.72
N GLU A 18 -42.04 -28.84 12.84
CA GLU A 18 -40.60 -28.58 12.70
C GLU A 18 -40.26 -27.97 11.32
N LYS A 19 -40.87 -28.48 10.24
CA LYS A 19 -40.68 -27.94 8.89
C LYS A 19 -41.21 -26.51 8.76
N LEU A 20 -42.33 -26.17 9.41
CA LEU A 20 -42.88 -24.82 9.42
C LEU A 20 -41.97 -23.85 10.19
N ILE A 21 -41.44 -24.27 11.35
CA ILE A 21 -40.51 -23.47 12.15
C ILE A 21 -39.20 -23.23 11.37
N GLU A 22 -38.68 -24.25 10.69
CA GLU A 22 -37.47 -24.14 9.87
C GLU A 22 -37.69 -23.23 8.65
N SER A 23 -38.89 -23.30 8.04
CA SER A 23 -39.33 -22.38 6.97
C SER A 23 -39.44 -20.94 7.47
N GLU A 24 -39.95 -20.72 8.68
CA GLU A 24 -40.06 -19.38 9.25
C GLU A 24 -38.68 -18.79 9.57
N LYS A 25 -37.78 -19.59 10.19
CA LYS A 25 -36.39 -19.20 10.45
C LYS A 25 -35.64 -18.86 9.18
N THR A 26 -35.74 -19.68 8.13
CA THR A 26 -35.08 -19.42 6.84
C THR A 26 -35.64 -18.15 6.18
N SER A 27 -36.96 -17.94 6.22
CA SER A 27 -37.58 -16.71 5.74
C SER A 27 -37.12 -15.47 6.53
N PHE A 28 -36.94 -15.61 7.84
CA PHE A 28 -36.44 -14.55 8.72
C PHE A 28 -34.99 -14.19 8.39
N TRP A 29 -34.11 -15.18 8.23
CA TRP A 29 -32.73 -14.97 7.80
C TRP A 29 -32.64 -14.34 6.39
N GLN A 30 -33.53 -14.73 5.47
CA GLN A 30 -33.65 -14.06 4.17
C GLN A 30 -34.07 -12.59 4.30
N ARG A 31 -35.05 -12.27 5.17
CA ARG A 31 -35.47 -10.88 5.45
C ARG A 31 -34.35 -10.05 6.09
N LEU A 32 -33.53 -10.65 6.96
CA LEU A 32 -32.37 -9.97 7.54
C LEU A 32 -31.27 -9.72 6.50
N ARG A 33 -31.02 -10.71 5.62
CA ARG A 33 -30.01 -10.59 4.56
C ARG A 33 -30.42 -9.52 3.54
N THR A 34 -31.68 -9.49 3.11
CA THR A 34 -32.23 -8.45 2.24
C THR A 34 -32.22 -7.06 2.89
N ARG A 35 -32.61 -6.91 4.16
CA ARG A 35 -32.49 -5.62 4.87
C ARG A 35 -31.04 -5.13 5.00
N LYS A 36 -30.08 -6.05 5.18
CA LYS A 36 -28.65 -5.72 5.21
C LYS A 36 -28.17 -5.29 3.82
N GLN A 37 -28.72 -5.89 2.78
CA GLN A 37 -28.40 -5.63 1.37
C GLN A 37 -29.03 -4.32 0.86
N ASP A 38 -30.26 -3.99 1.26
CA ASP A 38 -30.91 -2.70 0.99
C ASP A 38 -30.20 -1.54 1.69
N LYS A 39 -29.70 -1.75 2.91
CA LYS A 39 -28.82 -0.78 3.58
C LYS A 39 -27.49 -0.55 2.84
N THR A 40 -27.04 -1.52 2.05
CA THR A 40 -25.84 -1.39 1.20
C THR A 40 -26.14 -0.89 -0.21
N LEU A 41 -27.41 -0.83 -0.61
CA LEU A 41 -27.88 -0.32 -1.90
C LEU A 41 -28.06 1.20 -1.88
N THR A 42 -27.21 1.92 -1.14
CA THR A 42 -27.07 3.36 -1.33
C THR A 42 -26.53 3.57 -2.74
N GLU A 43 -27.31 4.18 -3.62
CA GLU A 43 -26.90 4.48 -4.98
C GLU A 43 -25.55 5.21 -4.94
N ALA A 44 -24.53 4.62 -5.57
CA ALA A 44 -23.20 5.18 -5.59
C ALA A 44 -23.26 6.54 -6.29
N VAL A 45 -22.90 7.59 -5.56
CA VAL A 45 -22.86 8.93 -6.13
C VAL A 45 -21.68 9.01 -7.08
N ASN A 46 -21.92 9.56 -8.27
CA ASN A 46 -20.87 9.76 -9.25
C ASN A 46 -19.73 10.62 -8.64
N ILE A 47 -18.48 10.21 -8.84
CA ILE A 47 -17.30 10.85 -8.26
C ILE A 47 -17.22 12.35 -8.59
N ARG A 48 -17.71 12.75 -9.76
CA ARG A 48 -17.75 14.17 -10.15
C ARG A 48 -18.70 14.99 -9.28
N ASN A 49 -19.81 14.40 -8.85
CA ASN A 49 -20.76 15.06 -7.97
C ASN A 49 -20.20 15.20 -6.56
N LEU A 50 -19.24 14.33 -6.17
CA LEU A 50 -18.52 14.43 -4.91
C LEU A 50 -17.64 15.70 -4.86
N PHE A 51 -16.94 16.00 -5.95
CA PHE A 51 -16.08 17.19 -6.06
C PHE A 51 -16.82 18.48 -6.47
N ARG A 52 -18.16 18.47 -6.57
CA ARG A 52 -18.93 19.66 -7.00
C ARG A 52 -18.75 20.87 -6.06
N TYR A 53 -18.44 20.62 -4.80
CA TYR A 53 -18.23 21.67 -3.79
C TYR A 53 -16.78 22.15 -3.72
N ALA A 54 -15.89 21.60 -4.55
CA ALA A 54 -14.49 22.01 -4.59
C ALA A 54 -14.36 23.42 -5.19
N THR A 55 -13.76 24.34 -4.44
CA THR A 55 -13.43 25.68 -4.95
C THR A 55 -12.20 25.65 -5.87
N PHE A 56 -11.95 26.71 -6.63
CA PHE A 56 -10.79 26.77 -7.54
C PHE A 56 -9.45 26.53 -6.82
N LEU A 57 -9.28 27.07 -5.61
CA LEU A 57 -8.07 26.86 -4.81
C LEU A 57 -7.92 25.40 -4.37
N GLU A 58 -9.02 24.73 -4.04
CA GLU A 58 -9.01 23.31 -3.69
C GLU A 58 -8.70 22.43 -4.90
N LEU A 59 -9.18 22.80 -6.09
CA LEU A 59 -8.80 22.13 -7.33
C LEU A 59 -7.30 22.26 -7.59
N VAL A 60 -6.70 23.43 -7.37
CA VAL A 60 -5.25 23.63 -7.49
C VAL A 60 -4.48 22.76 -6.50
N TYR A 61 -4.94 22.66 -5.25
CA TYR A 61 -4.31 21.79 -4.25
C TYR A 61 -4.42 20.31 -4.61
N ILE A 62 -5.56 19.86 -5.12
CA ILE A 62 -5.75 18.48 -5.58
C ILE A 62 -4.81 18.21 -6.75
N LEU A 63 -4.72 19.10 -7.74
CA LEU A 63 -3.81 18.93 -8.87
C LEU A 63 -2.34 18.83 -8.42
N LEU A 64 -1.90 19.74 -7.54
CA LEU A 64 -0.53 19.70 -7.03
C LEU A 64 -0.25 18.43 -6.22
N ALA A 65 -1.23 17.98 -5.43
CA ALA A 65 -1.14 16.71 -4.72
C ALA A 65 -1.10 15.50 -5.66
N THR A 66 -1.85 15.50 -6.76
CA THR A 66 -1.79 14.38 -7.73
C THR A 66 -0.43 14.28 -8.40
N ILE A 67 0.22 15.41 -8.73
CA ILE A 67 1.58 15.42 -9.27
C ILE A 67 2.56 14.85 -8.24
N ALA A 68 2.45 15.26 -6.96
CA ALA A 68 3.26 14.72 -5.88
C ALA A 68 3.02 13.20 -5.67
N SER A 69 1.77 12.73 -5.76
CA SER A 69 1.43 11.30 -5.72
C SER A 69 2.08 10.49 -6.84
N VAL A 70 2.10 11.02 -8.06
CA VAL A 70 2.75 10.36 -9.21
C VAL A 70 4.25 10.22 -8.97
N ILE A 71 4.91 11.30 -8.52
CA ILE A 71 6.35 11.27 -8.17
C ILE A 71 6.61 10.21 -7.08
N PHE A 72 5.76 10.15 -6.07
CA PHE A 72 5.90 9.21 -4.97
C PHE A 72 5.63 7.74 -5.38
N GLY A 73 4.82 7.51 -6.42
CA GLY A 73 4.62 6.19 -7.03
C GLY A 73 5.81 5.72 -7.88
N ILE A 74 6.41 6.61 -8.68
CA ILE A 74 7.59 6.28 -9.53
C ILE A 74 8.83 5.96 -8.68
N ARG A 75 8.92 6.54 -7.49
CA ARG A 75 10.01 6.35 -6.53
C ARG A 75 10.39 4.88 -6.30
N LEU A 76 9.41 4.00 -6.11
CA LEU A 76 9.65 2.60 -5.74
C LEU A 76 10.39 1.82 -6.84
N PRO A 77 9.90 1.77 -8.09
CA PRO A 77 10.63 1.11 -9.18
C PRO A 77 11.98 1.78 -9.46
N PHE A 78 12.07 3.11 -9.37
CA PHE A 78 13.34 3.82 -9.59
C PHE A 78 14.41 3.47 -8.54
N ALA A 79 14.03 3.40 -7.26
CA ALA A 79 14.93 2.98 -6.19
C ALA A 79 15.41 1.53 -6.36
N LEU A 80 14.56 0.66 -6.90
CA LEU A 80 14.90 -0.73 -7.17
C LEU A 80 15.99 -0.85 -8.25
N ILE A 81 15.90 -0.08 -9.33
CA ILE A 81 16.90 -0.10 -10.42
C ILE A 81 18.27 0.34 -9.90
N ILE A 82 18.33 1.46 -9.17
CA ILE A 82 19.60 1.96 -8.61
C ILE A 82 20.20 0.97 -7.61
N PHE A 83 19.34 0.31 -6.83
CA PHE A 83 19.79 -0.74 -5.94
C PHE A 83 20.36 -1.94 -6.71
N GLY A 84 19.73 -2.33 -7.82
CA GLY A 84 20.22 -3.35 -8.75
C GLY A 84 21.64 -3.04 -9.24
N ASP A 85 21.83 -1.86 -9.86
CA ASP A 85 23.14 -1.43 -10.37
C ASP A 85 24.22 -1.41 -9.26
N THR A 86 23.81 -1.04 -8.04
CA THR A 86 24.72 -1.02 -6.89
C THR A 86 25.10 -2.44 -6.47
N VAL A 87 24.16 -3.39 -6.46
CA VAL A 87 24.43 -4.81 -6.15
C VAL A 87 25.31 -5.44 -7.23
N ASP A 88 25.05 -5.20 -8.50
CA ASP A 88 25.84 -5.73 -9.61
C ASP A 88 27.28 -5.22 -9.56
N SER A 89 27.48 -3.94 -9.20
CA SER A 89 28.81 -3.36 -9.01
C SER A 89 29.61 -4.04 -7.87
N PHE A 90 28.93 -4.59 -6.87
CA PHE A 90 29.57 -5.39 -5.82
C PHE A 90 29.85 -6.81 -6.29
N ASN A 91 28.93 -7.42 -7.03
CA ASN A 91 29.03 -8.79 -7.52
C ASN A 91 30.18 -8.97 -8.53
N ASP A 92 30.29 -8.09 -9.53
CA ASP A 92 31.36 -8.13 -10.54
C ASP A 92 32.75 -8.00 -9.89
N ARG A 93 32.85 -7.22 -8.81
CA ARG A 93 34.10 -7.01 -8.09
C ARG A 93 34.43 -8.20 -7.19
N ALA A 94 33.44 -8.84 -6.56
CA ALA A 94 33.64 -10.10 -5.84
C ALA A 94 34.12 -11.21 -6.79
N ALA A 95 33.56 -11.29 -8.01
CA ALA A 95 34.01 -12.20 -9.05
C ALA A 95 35.45 -11.92 -9.49
N HIS A 96 35.83 -10.65 -9.66
CA HIS A 96 37.22 -10.27 -9.96
C HIS A 96 38.20 -10.68 -8.85
N LEU A 97 37.84 -10.48 -7.58
CA LEU A 97 38.65 -10.92 -6.43
C LEU A 97 38.77 -12.45 -6.37
N CYS A 98 37.72 -13.19 -6.75
CA CYS A 98 37.69 -14.65 -6.79
C CYS A 98 38.48 -15.23 -7.98
N SER A 99 38.51 -14.52 -9.12
CA SER A 99 39.22 -14.94 -10.35
C SER A 99 40.75 -14.82 -10.27
N LEU A 100 41.29 -14.30 -9.16
CA LEU A 100 42.71 -14.34 -8.88
C LEU A 100 43.13 -15.79 -8.68
N ASN A 101 43.53 -16.43 -9.77
CA ASN A 101 44.10 -17.76 -9.77
C ASN A 101 45.39 -17.71 -8.94
N LEU A 102 45.30 -18.14 -7.69
CA LEU A 102 46.37 -18.14 -6.67
C LEU A 102 47.59 -19.00 -7.08
N SER A 103 47.61 -19.51 -8.31
CA SER A 103 48.69 -20.27 -8.94
C SER A 103 49.67 -19.41 -9.74
N SER A 104 49.32 -18.18 -10.15
CA SER A 104 50.24 -17.29 -10.88
C SER A 104 51.04 -16.34 -9.97
N LEU A 105 50.66 -16.24 -8.69
CA LEU A 105 51.37 -15.45 -7.69
C LEU A 105 52.52 -16.24 -7.02
N THR A 106 52.52 -17.57 -7.10
CA THR A 106 53.59 -18.42 -6.58
C THR A 106 54.86 -18.38 -7.44
N GLU A 107 54.74 -18.11 -8.75
CA GLU A 107 55.89 -18.12 -9.67
C GLU A 107 56.77 -16.86 -9.58
N LYS A 108 56.22 -15.73 -9.12
CA LYS A 108 56.94 -14.44 -9.06
C LYS A 108 57.44 -14.02 -7.68
N PHE A 109 56.98 -14.65 -6.59
CA PHE A 109 57.22 -14.12 -5.23
C PHE A 109 57.68 -15.12 -4.15
N CYS A 110 57.97 -16.38 -4.48
CA CYS A 110 58.51 -17.34 -3.48
C CYS A 110 59.89 -17.89 -3.89
N PRO A 111 61.01 -17.39 -3.33
CA PRO A 111 62.21 -18.19 -3.22
C PRO A 111 61.99 -19.24 -2.12
N SER A 112 61.99 -20.51 -2.54
CA SER A 112 62.16 -21.73 -1.73
C SER A 112 61.32 -21.91 -0.45
N ASN A 113 60.40 -22.87 -0.55
CA ASN A 113 59.92 -23.76 0.52
C ASN A 113 58.92 -23.17 1.54
N VAL A 114 57.64 -23.14 1.15
CA VAL A 114 56.53 -23.17 2.12
C VAL A 114 55.60 -24.32 1.73
N THR A 115 55.53 -25.32 2.59
CA THR A 115 54.81 -26.58 2.35
C THR A 115 53.31 -26.41 2.54
N LEU A 116 52.59 -26.75 1.47
CA LEU A 116 51.15 -26.74 1.29
C LEU A 116 50.45 -27.80 2.15
N THR A 117 49.96 -27.46 3.34
CA THR A 117 48.87 -28.23 3.95
C THR A 117 47.99 -27.34 4.80
N THR A 118 46.67 -27.43 4.57
CA THR A 118 45.57 -26.86 5.37
C THR A 118 45.24 -25.37 5.16
N ILE A 119 44.60 -25.04 4.03
CA ILE A 119 43.78 -23.82 3.93
C ILE A 119 42.42 -24.16 4.55
N ASN A 120 42.34 -24.09 5.89
CA ASN A 120 41.09 -24.14 6.64
C ASN A 120 40.39 -22.77 6.56
N PHE A 121 39.10 -22.80 6.23
CA PHE A 121 38.28 -21.68 5.78
C PHE A 121 37.92 -20.62 6.85
N TYR A 122 38.61 -20.51 7.99
CA TYR A 122 38.15 -19.60 9.06
C TYR A 122 39.19 -18.69 9.73
N SER A 123 40.48 -18.77 9.40
CA SER A 123 41.44 -17.83 9.98
C SER A 123 42.74 -17.75 9.19
N THR A 124 42.82 -16.85 8.23
CA THR A 124 44.08 -16.25 7.73
C THR A 124 43.74 -15.05 6.86
N ILE A 125 43.12 -14.03 7.48
CA ILE A 125 43.35 -12.64 7.08
C ILE A 125 44.75 -12.29 7.61
N SER A 126 45.78 -12.90 7.04
CA SER A 126 47.18 -12.53 7.26
C SER A 126 48.02 -13.34 6.29
N LEU A 127 48.79 -12.65 5.44
CA LEU A 127 49.72 -13.19 4.44
C LEU A 127 49.13 -13.53 3.06
N CYS A 128 48.32 -12.61 2.52
CA CYS A 128 48.63 -12.15 1.17
C CYS A 128 49.08 -10.70 1.29
N ASN A 129 50.39 -10.45 1.17
CA ASN A 129 50.91 -9.11 0.90
C ASN A 129 50.56 -8.79 -0.56
N ILE A 130 49.25 -8.66 -0.83
CA ILE A 130 48.70 -8.15 -2.08
C ILE A 130 49.33 -6.79 -2.22
N THR A 131 50.26 -6.67 -3.17
CA THR A 131 50.93 -5.42 -3.54
C THR A 131 50.00 -4.24 -3.30
N GLU A 132 50.36 -3.35 -2.37
CA GLU A 132 49.55 -2.18 -1.96
C GLU A 132 48.95 -1.44 -3.16
N SER A 133 49.63 -1.45 -4.32
CA SER A 133 49.19 -0.85 -5.57
C SER A 133 47.86 -1.39 -6.12
N ASN A 134 47.59 -2.69 -6.04
CA ASN A 134 46.36 -3.28 -6.60
C ASN A 134 45.17 -3.06 -5.65
N PHE A 135 45.39 -3.17 -4.34
CA PHE A 135 44.37 -2.91 -3.34
C PHE A 135 44.02 -1.41 -3.25
N THR A 136 45.00 -0.51 -3.41
CA THR A 136 44.77 0.94 -3.48
C THR A 136 44.05 1.36 -4.76
N PHE A 137 44.38 0.79 -5.92
CA PHE A 137 43.67 1.06 -7.18
C PHE A 137 42.21 0.56 -7.16
N ILE A 138 41.97 -0.62 -6.56
CA ILE A 138 40.62 -1.15 -6.32
C ILE A 138 39.87 -0.27 -5.31
N SER A 139 40.51 0.15 -4.21
CA SER A 139 39.90 1.03 -3.21
C SER A 139 39.58 2.43 -3.75
N TYR A 140 40.39 2.96 -4.68
CA TYR A 140 40.17 4.25 -5.31
C TYR A 140 38.97 4.21 -6.29
N ASN A 141 38.93 3.21 -7.19
CA ASN A 141 37.79 2.99 -8.09
C ASN A 141 36.51 2.53 -7.36
N LEU A 142 36.64 1.91 -6.18
CA LEU A 142 35.54 1.61 -5.27
C LEU A 142 34.95 2.89 -4.68
N SER A 143 35.81 3.84 -4.30
CA SER A 143 35.38 5.13 -3.77
C SER A 143 34.47 5.86 -4.76
N ASP A 144 34.81 5.91 -6.04
CA ASP A 144 34.15 6.85 -6.96
C ASP A 144 32.78 6.37 -7.48
N HIS A 145 32.63 5.09 -7.83
CA HIS A 145 31.32 4.55 -8.22
C HIS A 145 30.35 4.44 -7.03
N THR A 146 30.83 3.99 -5.87
CA THR A 146 29.98 3.85 -4.67
C THR A 146 29.52 5.22 -4.16
N LYS A 147 30.37 6.25 -4.26
CA LYS A 147 29.98 7.64 -3.94
C LYS A 147 28.83 8.13 -4.83
N HIS A 148 28.84 7.79 -6.13
CA HIS A 148 27.79 8.26 -7.03
C HIS A 148 26.43 7.62 -6.70
N SER A 149 26.38 6.30 -6.50
CA SER A 149 25.16 5.59 -6.14
C SER A 149 24.59 6.07 -4.80
N VAL A 150 25.45 6.26 -3.79
CA VAL A 150 25.03 6.78 -2.48
C VAL A 150 24.47 8.20 -2.58
N LYS A 151 25.05 9.08 -3.41
CA LYS A 151 24.52 10.43 -3.65
C LYS A 151 23.12 10.41 -4.28
N MET A 152 22.87 9.52 -5.25
CA MET A 152 21.55 9.39 -5.90
C MET A 152 20.49 8.91 -4.91
N LEU A 153 20.82 7.91 -4.07
CA LEU A 153 19.92 7.42 -3.02
C LEU A 153 19.55 8.51 -2.00
N LEU A 154 20.52 9.37 -1.64
CA LEU A 154 20.28 10.50 -0.74
C LEU A 154 19.31 11.52 -1.36
N VAL A 155 19.51 11.88 -2.63
CA VAL A 155 18.62 12.81 -3.36
C VAL A 155 17.20 12.27 -3.43
N ILE A 156 17.03 10.99 -3.78
CA ILE A 156 15.72 10.33 -3.84
C ILE A 156 15.05 10.37 -2.46
N GLY A 157 15.77 10.00 -1.40
CA GLY A 157 15.27 10.08 -0.02
C GLY A 157 14.71 11.46 0.35
N CYS A 158 15.44 12.53 0.01
CA CYS A 158 14.99 13.91 0.24
C CYS A 158 13.74 14.26 -0.57
N VAL A 159 13.71 13.91 -1.86
CA VAL A 159 12.54 14.14 -2.73
C VAL A 159 11.31 13.43 -2.18
N ASN A 160 11.47 12.21 -1.66
CA ASN A 160 10.36 11.42 -1.11
C ASN A 160 9.78 12.01 0.16
N LEU A 161 10.65 12.50 1.05
CA LEU A 161 10.22 13.15 2.28
C LEU A 161 9.40 14.40 1.96
N ILE A 162 9.92 15.25 1.07
CA ILE A 162 9.27 16.50 0.68
C ILE A 162 7.97 16.22 -0.09
N SER A 163 8.00 15.39 -1.12
CA SER A 163 6.83 15.05 -1.93
C SER A 163 5.74 14.37 -1.12
N GLY A 164 6.11 13.39 -0.28
CA GLY A 164 5.18 12.68 0.59
C GLY A 164 4.49 13.60 1.59
N TYR A 165 5.25 14.53 2.19
CA TYR A 165 4.69 15.51 3.11
C TYR A 165 3.71 16.45 2.41
N ILE A 166 4.12 17.06 1.29
CA ILE A 166 3.28 17.98 0.50
C ILE A 166 1.99 17.28 0.05
N ARG A 167 2.09 16.04 -0.45
CA ARG A 167 0.95 15.25 -0.89
C ARG A 167 -0.09 15.05 0.23
N VAL A 168 0.33 14.53 1.37
CA VAL A 168 -0.58 14.22 2.49
C VAL A 168 -1.20 15.51 3.03
N LEU A 169 -0.40 16.56 3.22
CA LEU A 169 -0.90 17.84 3.72
C LEU A 169 -1.97 18.44 2.82
N LEU A 170 -1.72 18.53 1.51
CA LEU A 170 -2.63 19.21 0.59
C LEU A 170 -3.96 18.46 0.43
N LEU A 171 -3.92 17.13 0.40
CA LEU A 171 -5.13 16.31 0.34
C LEU A 171 -5.94 16.43 1.63
N GLU A 172 -5.29 16.38 2.79
CA GLU A 172 -6.00 16.45 4.07
C GLU A 172 -6.63 17.83 4.30
N ILE A 173 -5.89 18.91 4.00
CA ILE A 173 -6.41 20.29 4.09
C ILE A 173 -7.62 20.46 3.16
N THR A 174 -7.55 19.90 1.95
CA THR A 174 -8.66 20.01 0.99
C THR A 174 -9.88 19.19 1.43
N ALA A 175 -9.66 17.96 1.91
CA ALA A 175 -10.72 17.10 2.42
C ALA A 175 -11.43 17.72 3.63
N GLU A 176 -10.69 18.34 4.56
CA GLU A 176 -11.26 19.02 5.71
C GLU A 176 -12.14 20.21 5.29
N ARG A 177 -11.66 21.05 4.36
CA ARG A 177 -12.40 22.23 3.88
C ARG A 177 -13.69 21.85 3.14
N GLN A 178 -13.62 20.84 2.26
CA GLN A 178 -14.80 20.34 1.55
C GLN A 178 -15.80 19.72 2.51
N THR A 179 -15.34 18.89 3.44
CA THR A 179 -16.19 18.24 4.44
C THR A 179 -16.88 19.25 5.34
N ARG A 180 -16.17 20.30 5.78
CA ARG A 180 -16.76 21.40 6.56
C ARG A 180 -17.88 22.10 5.80
N THR A 181 -17.70 22.31 4.50
CA THR A 181 -18.67 22.96 3.63
C THR A 181 -19.92 22.08 3.43
N ILE A 182 -19.71 20.78 3.21
CA ILE A 182 -20.79 19.78 3.14
C ILE A 182 -21.58 19.73 4.46
N ARG A 183 -20.88 19.66 5.61
CA ARG A 183 -21.52 19.65 6.95
C ARG A 183 -22.40 20.87 7.18
N LYS A 184 -21.96 22.06 6.76
CA LYS A 184 -22.77 23.29 6.87
C LYS A 184 -24.06 23.21 6.05
N MET A 185 -23.98 22.79 4.79
CA MET A 185 -25.16 22.67 3.92
C MET A 185 -26.11 21.58 4.38
N LEU A 186 -25.57 20.45 4.85
CA LEU A 186 -26.33 19.34 5.41
C LEU A 186 -27.10 19.79 6.66
N PHE A 187 -26.42 20.47 7.59
CA PHE A 187 -27.05 20.99 8.81
C PHE A 187 -28.15 22.00 8.50
N GLN A 188 -27.90 22.93 7.58
CA GLN A 188 -28.91 23.89 7.14
C GLN A 188 -30.13 23.20 6.50
N SER A 189 -29.90 22.17 5.68
CA SER A 189 -30.95 21.40 5.00
C SER A 189 -31.77 20.55 5.97
N ILE A 190 -31.17 20.10 7.07
CA ILE A 190 -31.85 19.37 8.15
C ILE A 190 -32.76 20.30 8.95
N LEU A 191 -32.27 21.50 9.30
CA LEU A 191 -33.06 22.46 10.08
C LEU A 191 -34.30 22.97 9.35
N SER A 192 -34.31 22.93 8.02
CA SER A 192 -35.47 23.33 7.21
C SER A 192 -36.47 22.19 6.94
N LYS A 193 -36.40 21.06 7.66
CA LYS A 193 -37.33 19.94 7.52
C LYS A 193 -38.54 20.07 8.45
N ASP A 194 -39.65 19.48 8.04
CA ASP A 194 -40.92 19.51 8.79
C ASP A 194 -40.85 18.67 10.08
N LEU A 195 -41.71 18.98 11.07
CA LEU A 195 -41.76 18.27 12.36
C LEU A 195 -41.95 16.75 12.20
N PHE A 196 -42.73 16.33 11.20
CA PHE A 196 -42.96 14.91 10.90
C PHE A 196 -41.67 14.13 10.56
N PHE A 197 -40.68 14.81 9.96
CA PHE A 197 -39.36 14.22 9.71
C PHE A 197 -38.65 13.91 11.04
N PHE A 198 -38.72 14.81 12.02
CA PHE A 198 -38.08 14.63 13.32
C PHE A 198 -38.78 13.61 14.22
N ASP A 199 -40.08 13.39 14.03
CA ASP A 199 -40.80 12.29 14.72
C ASP A 199 -40.45 10.92 14.13
N THR A 200 -40.13 10.86 12.84
CA THR A 200 -39.76 9.62 12.14
C THR A 200 -38.30 9.22 12.39
N TYR A 201 -37.38 10.19 12.44
CA TYR A 201 -35.95 9.95 12.62
C TYR A 201 -35.47 10.39 14.01
N LYS A 202 -34.97 9.44 14.81
CA LYS A 202 -34.41 9.74 16.13
C LYS A 202 -33.26 10.76 16.01
N THR A 203 -33.30 11.84 16.79
CA THR A 203 -32.28 12.90 16.80
C THR A 203 -30.85 12.38 16.91
N GLY A 204 -30.64 11.34 17.74
CA GLY A 204 -29.32 10.70 17.89
C GLY A 204 -28.79 10.03 16.62
N GLN A 205 -29.67 9.43 15.80
CA GLN A 205 -29.26 8.84 14.51
C GLN A 205 -28.86 9.93 13.51
N LEU A 206 -29.56 11.07 13.53
CA LEU A 206 -29.28 12.17 12.60
C LEU A 206 -27.92 12.82 12.86
N ILE A 207 -27.52 12.97 14.12
CA ILE A 207 -26.19 13.46 14.51
C ILE A 207 -25.09 12.49 14.08
N LEU A 208 -25.33 11.19 14.23
CA LEU A 208 -24.40 10.16 13.76
C LEU A 208 -24.23 10.24 12.24
N HIS A 209 -25.32 10.33 11.47
CA HIS A 209 -25.23 10.52 10.02
C HIS A 209 -24.48 11.80 9.63
N LEU A 210 -24.74 12.91 10.34
CA LEU A 210 -24.06 14.19 10.10
C LEU A 210 -22.54 14.08 10.30
N THR A 211 -22.09 13.26 11.25
CA THR A 211 -20.68 13.15 11.65
C THR A 211 -19.97 12.00 10.94
N ASP A 212 -20.48 10.78 11.06
CA ASP A 212 -19.85 9.55 10.55
C ASP A 212 -19.83 9.53 9.03
N ASP A 213 -20.94 9.84 8.36
CA ASP A 213 -20.99 9.74 6.91
C ASP A 213 -20.17 10.85 6.24
N THR A 214 -20.13 12.04 6.84
CA THR A 214 -19.22 13.09 6.35
C THR A 214 -17.76 12.78 6.66
N HIS A 215 -17.44 12.11 7.77
CA HIS A 215 -16.08 11.64 8.04
C HIS A 215 -15.63 10.57 7.05
N LYS A 216 -16.50 9.63 6.68
CA LYS A 216 -16.19 8.63 5.63
C LYS A 216 -15.87 9.30 4.29
N ILE A 217 -16.61 10.36 3.95
CA ILE A 217 -16.33 11.18 2.76
C ILE A 217 -14.97 11.87 2.87
N GLN A 218 -14.66 12.47 4.03
CA GLN A 218 -13.37 13.09 4.30
C GLN A 218 -12.22 12.10 4.10
N ASP A 219 -12.31 10.92 4.73
CA ASP A 219 -11.29 9.88 4.62
C ASP A 219 -11.11 9.40 3.16
N GLY A 220 -12.21 9.35 2.41
CA GLY A 220 -12.21 8.93 1.01
C GLY A 220 -11.52 9.92 0.08
N ILE A 221 -11.74 11.22 0.28
CA ILE A 221 -11.17 12.30 -0.55
C ILE A 221 -9.75 12.68 -0.09
N GLY A 222 -9.42 12.47 1.18
CA GLY A 222 -8.14 12.81 1.78
C GLY A 222 -7.01 11.85 1.41
N ASN A 223 -6.26 11.37 2.40
CA ASN A 223 -5.05 10.57 2.14
C ASN A 223 -5.31 9.30 1.31
N LYS A 224 -6.45 8.63 1.46
CA LYS A 224 -6.78 7.40 0.71
C LYS A 224 -6.84 7.63 -0.79
N PHE A 225 -7.35 8.79 -1.23
CA PHE A 225 -7.36 9.17 -2.63
C PHE A 225 -5.94 9.27 -3.21
N GLY A 226 -5.04 9.91 -2.46
CA GLY A 226 -3.63 10.00 -2.84
C GLY A 226 -2.96 8.64 -2.95
N SER A 227 -3.20 7.76 -1.98
CA SER A 227 -2.68 6.39 -1.98
C SER A 227 -3.24 5.54 -3.13
N ALA A 228 -4.49 5.73 -3.53
CA ALA A 228 -5.06 5.04 -4.70
C ALA A 228 -4.33 5.45 -5.99
N ILE A 229 -4.05 6.74 -6.18
CA ILE A 229 -3.29 7.24 -7.33
C ILE A 229 -1.85 6.70 -7.31
N GLU A 230 -1.20 6.71 -6.15
CA GLU A 230 0.14 6.14 -5.96
C GLU A 230 0.19 4.66 -6.38
N MET A 231 -0.81 3.88 -5.96
CA MET A 231 -0.88 2.46 -6.25
C MET A 231 -1.08 2.21 -7.75
N VAL A 232 -1.95 2.97 -8.40
CA VAL A 232 -2.15 2.90 -9.86
C VAL A 232 -0.88 3.29 -10.62
N THR A 233 -0.20 4.35 -10.18
CA THR A 233 1.03 4.83 -10.83
C THR A 233 2.17 3.82 -10.67
N THR A 234 2.33 3.24 -9.47
CA THR A 234 3.35 2.22 -9.24
C THR A 234 3.10 0.99 -10.11
N LEU A 235 1.84 0.55 -10.20
CA LEU A 235 1.46 -0.58 -11.04
C LEU A 235 1.74 -0.32 -12.52
N SER A 236 1.42 0.86 -13.03
CA SER A 236 1.66 1.19 -14.44
C SER A 236 3.15 1.24 -14.77
N VAL A 237 3.97 1.85 -13.90
CA VAL A 237 5.43 1.97 -14.12
C VAL A 237 6.11 0.60 -14.05
N VAL A 238 5.77 -0.22 -13.06
CA VAL A 238 6.32 -1.57 -12.94
C VAL A 238 5.94 -2.42 -14.16
N LEU A 239 4.69 -2.32 -14.62
CA LEU A 239 4.24 -3.05 -15.81
C LEU A 239 5.01 -2.62 -17.07
N LEU A 240 5.28 -1.32 -17.26
CA LEU A 240 6.10 -0.84 -18.36
C LEU A 240 7.52 -1.38 -18.30
N LEU A 241 8.17 -1.32 -17.13
CA LEU A 241 9.52 -1.85 -16.95
C LEU A 241 9.62 -3.35 -17.24
N VAL A 242 8.60 -4.13 -16.88
CA VAL A 242 8.57 -5.58 -17.15
C VAL A 242 8.36 -5.88 -18.63
N ILE A 243 7.71 -5.00 -19.39
CA ILE A 243 7.52 -5.18 -20.84
C ILE A 243 8.83 -4.92 -21.60
N ASP A 244 9.64 -3.97 -21.13
CA ASP A 244 10.89 -3.57 -21.79
C ASP A 244 12.09 -4.50 -21.44
N LEU A 245 11.95 -5.42 -20.47
CA LEU A 245 12.99 -6.35 -20.00
C LEU A 245 12.90 -7.73 -20.66
#